data_AF-A0A6U2ZEX5-F1
#
_entry.id   AF-A0A6U2ZEX5-F1
#
_cell.length_a   1.000
_cell.length_b   1.000
_cell.length_c   1.000
_cell.angle_alpha   90.00
_cell.angle_beta   90.00
_cell.angle_gamma   90.00
#
_symmetry.space_group_name_H-M   'P 1'
#
loop_
_entity.id
_entity.type
_entity.pdbx_description
1 polymer ?
#
loop_
_entity_poly.entity_id
_entity_poly.type
_entity_poly.pdbx_seq_one_letter_code
_entity_poly.pdbx_strand_id
1 'polypeptide(L)'
;MAVKQTAFNDGEEKMEGKLLGGSNKPKVTCERRFQEVLQYMYPPSKLTSAYGKQDATGTKVEIPKLVMNRKLQLFMLACLVIPQFLVWNLVSSNPTPYQQVGQWLSSFQYWRDWVSSKAFWLNFAAMAIERVVYTIVWVRSKWFIRLCKSPILRNWGTPVDVVVRLFFLNKLFQFGGIFLWYYYSAPFFSVNDVTVFQWVTGLQLLIFGQILNQAIYRAIGKAGVYYGVRLGQPVPYCTGFPFNVFTAHPQYFGSVATAWGVAILMTTPAHEKAGIFGVCMSVLVQYFYMGVVEEKC
;
A
#
# COMPACT_ATOMS: atom_id res chain seq x y z
N MET A 1 -41.75 20.72 -18.93
CA MET A 1 -41.52 20.44 -17.49
C MET A 1 -40.17 21.02 -17.11
N ALA A 2 -40.19 22.23 -16.56
CA ALA A 2 -39.01 22.94 -16.08
C ALA A 2 -39.25 23.22 -14.60
N VAL A 3 -38.43 22.65 -13.73
CA VAL A 3 -38.49 22.88 -12.28
C VAL A 3 -37.36 23.84 -11.93
N LYS A 4 -37.75 25.05 -11.53
CA LYS A 4 -36.90 26.11 -10.99
C LYS A 4 -36.45 25.74 -9.57
N GLN A 5 -35.17 25.99 -9.29
CA GLN A 5 -34.63 26.18 -7.95
C GLN A 5 -35.20 27.44 -7.31
N THR A 6 -35.68 27.32 -6.07
CA THR A 6 -35.91 28.46 -5.17
C THR A 6 -35.20 28.22 -3.84
N ALA A 7 -34.67 29.34 -3.35
CA ALA A 7 -33.87 29.52 -2.16
C ALA A 7 -34.52 29.00 -0.87
N PHE A 8 -33.67 28.53 0.05
CA PHE A 8 -33.95 28.53 1.47
C PHE A 8 -32.73 29.14 2.16
N ASN A 9 -32.95 30.34 2.70
CA ASN A 9 -32.02 31.06 3.56
C ASN A 9 -32.80 31.41 4.84
N ASP A 10 -32.05 31.57 5.91
CA ASP A 10 -32.41 32.28 7.15
C ASP A 10 -33.18 31.50 8.22
N GLY A 11 -32.47 31.19 9.31
CA GLY A 11 -33.13 30.91 10.59
C GLY A 11 -32.34 30.03 11.55
N GLU A 12 -31.12 30.40 11.95
CA GLU A 12 -30.51 29.81 13.16
C GLU A 12 -29.44 30.71 13.77
N GLU A 13 -29.86 31.89 14.24
CA GLU A 13 -29.06 32.71 15.15
C GLU A 13 -29.95 33.22 16.28
N LYS A 14 -30.01 32.45 17.38
CA LYS A 14 -30.27 32.87 18.77
C LYS A 14 -30.72 31.67 19.61
N MET A 15 -29.78 31.03 20.31
CA MET A 15 -29.95 30.58 21.70
C MET A 15 -28.70 29.79 22.16
N GLU A 16 -27.63 30.49 22.55
CA GLU A 16 -26.65 29.93 23.48
C GLU A 16 -26.17 31.02 24.44
N GLY A 17 -27.00 31.26 25.46
CA GLY A 17 -26.66 32.08 26.61
C GLY A 17 -26.93 31.29 27.88
N LYS A 18 -25.84 30.94 28.56
CA LYS A 18 -25.76 30.42 29.94
C LYS A 18 -26.25 28.98 30.13
N LEU A 19 -25.30 28.09 30.42
CA LEU A 19 -25.19 27.36 31.69
C LEU A 19 -23.97 26.41 31.66
N LEU A 20 -23.34 26.26 32.83
CA LEU A 20 -22.34 25.25 33.23
C LEU A 20 -20.86 25.60 33.00
N GLY A 21 -20.28 26.16 34.07
CA GLY A 21 -18.86 26.03 34.37
C GLY A 21 -18.52 24.55 34.57
N GLY A 22 -17.89 23.95 33.56
CA GLY A 22 -17.36 22.60 33.59
C GLY A 22 -15.85 22.63 33.43
N SER A 23 -15.16 22.04 34.41
CA SER A 23 -13.72 21.74 34.41
C SER A 23 -13.17 21.45 33.01
N ASN A 24 -12.34 22.37 32.50
CA ASN A 24 -11.68 22.30 31.21
C ASN A 24 -10.53 21.28 31.25
N LYS A 25 -10.84 19.99 31.43
CA LYS A 25 -9.87 18.93 31.16
C LYS A 25 -9.87 18.70 29.65
N PRO A 26 -8.75 18.91 28.96
CA PRO A 26 -8.69 18.70 27.52
C PRO A 26 -9.12 17.27 27.23
N LYS A 27 -10.12 17.10 26.35
CA LYS A 27 -10.46 15.79 25.78
C LYS A 27 -9.19 15.25 25.13
N VAL A 28 -8.50 14.35 25.83
CA VAL A 28 -7.41 13.56 25.27
C VAL A 28 -8.10 12.63 24.27
N THR A 29 -8.15 13.05 23.01
CA THR A 29 -8.67 12.22 21.92
C THR A 29 -7.83 10.95 21.83
N CYS A 30 -8.44 9.83 21.47
CA CYS A 30 -7.75 8.54 21.27
C CYS A 30 -6.51 8.69 20.37
N GLU A 31 -6.59 9.62 19.42
CA GLU A 31 -5.49 10.04 18.55
C GLU A 31 -4.28 10.58 19.31
N ARG A 32 -4.47 11.36 20.37
CA ARG A 32 -3.36 11.91 21.18
C ARG A 32 -2.65 10.82 21.99
N ARG A 33 -3.38 9.89 22.61
CA ARG A 33 -2.75 8.73 23.29
C ARG A 33 -2.01 7.82 22.31
N PHE A 34 -2.55 7.63 21.11
CA PHE A 34 -1.87 6.88 20.06
C PHE A 34 -0.61 7.61 19.56
N GLN A 35 -0.66 8.93 19.37
CA GLN A 35 0.50 9.75 19.02
C GLN A 35 1.56 9.76 20.14
N GLU A 36 1.16 9.76 21.41
CA GLU A 36 2.09 9.68 22.56
C GLU A 36 2.79 8.32 22.63
N VAL A 37 2.06 7.22 22.41
CA VAL A 37 2.66 5.87 22.30
C VAL A 37 3.59 5.78 21.08
N LEU A 38 3.23 6.41 19.95
CA LEU A 38 4.08 6.48 18.77
C LEU A 38 5.32 7.34 19.00
N GLN A 39 5.21 8.49 19.65
CA GLN A 39 6.33 9.37 19.93
C GLN A 39 7.29 8.75 20.96
N TYR A 40 6.78 7.91 21.86
CA TYR A 40 7.57 7.06 22.75
C TYR A 40 8.28 5.91 22.00
N MET A 41 7.63 5.31 21.00
CA MET A 41 8.25 4.29 20.14
C MET A 41 9.24 4.87 19.10
N TYR A 42 9.07 6.13 18.71
CA TYR A 42 9.86 6.82 17.70
C TYR A 42 10.26 8.22 18.18
N PRO A 43 11.22 8.35 19.11
CA PRO A 43 11.72 9.65 19.52
C PRO A 43 12.27 10.39 18.29
N PRO A 44 12.04 11.71 18.14
CA PRO A 44 12.56 12.49 17.03
C PRO A 44 14.09 12.55 17.11
N SER A 45 14.76 11.56 16.53
CA SER A 45 16.21 11.54 16.41
C SER A 45 16.63 12.56 15.35
N LYS A 46 17.69 13.31 15.66
CA LYS A 46 18.35 14.29 14.79
C LYS A 46 18.34 13.84 13.33
N LEU A 47 17.56 14.54 12.49
CA LEU A 47 17.38 14.28 11.07
C LEU A 47 18.68 14.54 10.31
N THR A 48 19.55 13.54 10.19
CA THR A 48 20.64 13.56 9.22
C THR A 48 20.12 12.98 7.90
N SER A 49 20.24 13.75 6.82
CA SER A 49 19.91 13.31 5.46
C SER A 49 20.86 12.18 5.04
N ALA A 50 20.39 10.93 5.10
CA ALA A 50 21.24 9.74 4.95
C ALA A 50 21.84 9.50 3.56
N TYR A 51 21.54 10.33 2.56
CA TYR A 51 22.04 10.17 1.19
C TYR A 51 23.12 11.17 0.78
N GLY A 52 23.53 12.06 1.69
CA GLY A 52 24.81 12.76 1.58
C GLY A 52 25.85 11.95 2.34
N LYS A 53 26.83 11.36 1.64
CA LYS A 53 27.95 10.63 2.26
C LYS A 53 28.79 11.48 3.24
N GLN A 54 28.50 12.76 3.33
CA GLN A 54 29.16 13.73 4.18
C GLN A 54 28.08 14.66 4.74
N ASP A 55 28.14 14.93 6.04
CA ASP A 55 27.43 16.08 6.59
C ASP A 55 28.06 17.39 6.06
N ALA A 56 27.51 18.55 6.44
CA ALA A 56 28.04 19.85 6.02
C ALA A 56 29.52 20.07 6.41
N THR A 57 30.08 19.22 7.28
CA THR A 57 31.46 19.27 7.77
C THR A 57 32.41 18.31 7.02
N GLY A 58 31.90 17.54 6.05
CA GLY A 58 32.71 16.53 5.36
C GLY A 58 32.81 15.20 6.12
N THR A 59 32.19 15.08 7.29
CA THR A 59 32.30 13.90 8.15
C THR A 59 31.41 12.79 7.60
N LYS A 60 31.98 11.59 7.46
CA LYS A 60 31.26 10.41 7.01
C LYS A 60 30.21 10.04 8.07
N VAL A 61 28.93 10.23 7.73
CA VAL A 61 27.83 9.83 8.61
C VAL A 61 27.80 8.31 8.68
N GLU A 62 28.03 7.74 9.86
CA GLU A 62 27.88 6.31 10.07
C GLU A 62 26.39 5.96 10.04
N ILE A 63 26.01 5.10 9.09
CA ILE A 63 24.62 4.65 8.96
C ILE A 63 24.36 3.65 10.08
N PRO A 64 23.36 3.89 10.97
CA PRO A 64 23.05 2.95 12.03
C PRO A 64 22.73 1.57 11.44
N LYS A 65 23.39 0.52 11.95
CA LYS A 65 23.13 -0.85 11.52
C LYS A 65 21.68 -1.23 11.86
N LEU A 66 20.95 -1.76 10.88
CA LEU A 66 19.60 -2.29 11.10
C LEU A 66 19.67 -3.48 12.06
N VAL A 67 18.95 -3.39 13.18
CA VAL A 67 18.83 -4.48 14.16
C VAL A 67 17.42 -5.03 14.13
N MET A 68 17.30 -6.32 13.80
CA MET A 68 16.01 -6.99 13.69
C MET A 68 15.30 -7.13 15.04
N ASN A 69 14.03 -6.71 15.11
CA ASN A 69 13.20 -6.88 16.30
C ASN A 69 12.58 -8.29 16.30
N ARG A 70 13.31 -9.27 16.84
CA ARG A 70 12.89 -10.68 16.87
C ARG A 70 11.57 -10.93 17.59
N LYS A 71 11.29 -10.17 18.66
CA LYS A 71 10.02 -10.29 19.41
C LYS A 71 8.84 -9.85 18.55
N LEU A 72 8.95 -8.71 17.89
CA LEU A 72 7.92 -8.21 16.98
C LEU A 72 7.77 -9.12 15.74
N GLN A 73 8.87 -9.64 15.20
CA GLN A 73 8.85 -10.60 14.10
C GLN A 73 8.09 -11.88 14.49
N LEU A 74 8.37 -12.44 15.66
CA LEU A 74 7.67 -13.63 16.17
C LEU A 74 6.18 -13.34 16.38
N PHE A 75 5.84 -12.19 16.98
CA PHE A 75 4.46 -11.78 17.18
C PHE A 75 3.71 -11.66 15.84
N MET A 76 4.28 -10.96 14.87
CA MET A 76 3.65 -10.80 13.55
C MET A 76 3.54 -12.14 12.81
N LEU A 77 4.54 -13.02 12.93
CA LEU A 77 4.46 -14.38 12.38
C LEU A 77 3.35 -15.20 13.05
N ALA A 78 3.21 -15.12 14.38
CA ALA A 78 2.13 -15.78 15.10
C ALA A 78 0.76 -15.27 14.64
N CYS A 79 0.60 -13.95 14.46
CA CYS A 79 -0.62 -13.35 13.91
C CYS A 79 -0.93 -13.82 12.49
N LEU A 80 0.07 -14.24 11.70
CA LEU A 80 -0.11 -14.79 10.35
C LEU A 80 -0.41 -16.30 10.37
N VAL A 81 0.31 -17.07 11.19
CA VAL A 81 0.27 -18.54 11.16
C VAL A 81 -0.87 -19.12 11.99
N ILE A 82 -1.14 -18.59 13.20
CA ILE A 82 -2.12 -19.19 14.12
C ILE A 82 -3.53 -19.21 13.51
N PRO A 83 -4.07 -18.13 12.93
CA PRO A 83 -5.41 -18.17 12.32
C PRO A 83 -5.51 -19.19 11.19
N GLN A 84 -4.44 -19.33 10.39
CA GLN A 84 -4.38 -20.30 9.30
C GLN A 84 -4.37 -21.73 9.82
N PHE A 85 -3.57 -22.00 10.85
CA PHE A 85 -3.56 -23.29 11.52
C PHE A 85 -4.93 -23.65 12.11
N LEU A 86 -5.60 -22.70 12.76
CA LEU A 86 -6.93 -22.92 13.32
C LEU A 86 -7.95 -23.23 12.23
N VAL A 87 -7.99 -22.46 11.14
CA VAL A 87 -8.91 -22.73 10.03
C VAL A 87 -8.64 -24.09 9.40
N TRP A 88 -7.36 -24.43 9.19
CA TRP A 88 -6.96 -25.70 8.58
C TRP A 88 -7.45 -26.92 9.37
N ASN A 89 -7.48 -26.82 10.71
CA ASN A 89 -7.84 -27.94 11.57
C ASN A 89 -9.32 -27.94 12.00
N LEU A 90 -9.96 -26.77 12.09
CA LEU A 90 -11.29 -26.64 12.69
C LEU A 90 -12.40 -26.47 11.65
N VAL A 91 -12.10 -26.03 10.43
CA VAL A 91 -13.12 -25.75 9.42
C VAL A 91 -13.30 -26.94 8.50
N SER A 92 -14.44 -27.61 8.64
CA SER A 92 -14.88 -28.72 7.77
C SER A 92 -15.84 -28.23 6.67
N SER A 93 -15.54 -27.09 6.03
CA SER A 93 -16.34 -26.56 4.92
C SER A 93 -16.18 -27.40 3.65
N ASN A 94 -17.11 -27.25 2.70
CA ASN A 94 -16.95 -27.72 1.33
C ASN A 94 -16.81 -26.50 0.39
N PRO A 95 -15.62 -26.25 -0.20
CA PRO A 95 -14.39 -27.05 -0.11
C PRO A 95 -13.69 -26.90 1.26
N THR A 96 -12.90 -27.93 1.61
CA THR A 96 -11.96 -27.85 2.73
C THR A 96 -10.80 -26.90 2.38
N PRO A 97 -10.07 -26.33 3.37
CA PRO A 97 -8.91 -25.50 3.09
C PRO A 97 -7.88 -26.15 2.15
N TYR A 98 -7.61 -27.45 2.34
CA TYR A 98 -6.70 -28.21 1.45
C TYR A 98 -7.21 -28.27 0.01
N GLN A 99 -8.49 -28.62 -0.18
CA GLN A 99 -9.09 -28.66 -1.51
C GLN A 99 -9.09 -27.29 -2.18
N GLN A 100 -9.35 -26.23 -1.41
CA GLN A 100 -9.36 -24.87 -1.92
C GLN A 100 -7.97 -24.39 -2.35
N VAL A 101 -6.93 -24.67 -1.56
CA VAL A 101 -5.54 -24.42 -1.99
C VAL A 101 -5.20 -25.24 -3.22
N GLY A 102 -5.59 -26.51 -3.26
CA GLY A 102 -5.41 -27.37 -4.44
C GLY A 102 -6.08 -26.79 -5.69
N GLN A 103 -7.30 -26.27 -5.55
CA GLN A 103 -8.02 -25.58 -6.62
C GLN A 103 -7.26 -24.35 -7.10
N TRP A 104 -6.81 -23.48 -6.19
CA TRP A 104 -6.03 -22.29 -6.55
C TRP A 104 -4.73 -22.65 -7.27
N LEU A 105 -3.99 -23.64 -6.79
CA LEU A 105 -2.77 -24.13 -7.42
C LEU A 105 -3.06 -24.74 -8.79
N SER A 106 -4.15 -25.51 -8.92
CA SER A 106 -4.54 -26.10 -10.20
C SER A 106 -4.90 -25.05 -11.25
N SER A 107 -5.37 -23.87 -10.83
CA SER A 107 -5.69 -22.81 -11.78
C SER A 107 -4.48 -22.36 -12.59
N PHE A 108 -3.26 -22.47 -12.04
CA PHE A 108 -2.02 -22.16 -12.78
C PHE A 108 -1.81 -23.04 -14.01
N GLN A 109 -2.51 -24.16 -14.19
CA GLN A 109 -2.48 -24.92 -15.45
C GLN A 109 -2.94 -24.08 -16.66
N TYR A 110 -3.77 -23.05 -16.43
CA TYR A 110 -4.28 -22.13 -17.45
C TYR A 110 -3.35 -20.93 -17.72
N TRP A 111 -2.13 -20.92 -17.19
CA TRP A 111 -1.22 -19.77 -17.30
C TRP A 111 -0.95 -19.33 -18.74
N ARG A 112 -0.92 -20.27 -19.69
CA ARG A 112 -0.72 -19.98 -21.11
C ARG A 112 -1.87 -19.15 -21.66
N ASP A 113 -3.11 -19.48 -21.31
CA ASP A 113 -4.30 -18.76 -21.76
C ASP A 113 -4.29 -17.33 -21.24
N TRP A 114 -3.89 -17.13 -19.98
CA TRP A 114 -3.78 -15.81 -19.37
C TRP A 114 -2.72 -14.97 -20.06
N VAL A 115 -1.50 -15.51 -20.20
CA VAL A 115 -0.36 -14.79 -20.77
C VAL A 115 -0.54 -14.57 -22.28
N SER A 116 -1.32 -15.40 -22.98
CA SER A 116 -1.68 -15.14 -24.38
C SER A 116 -2.83 -14.11 -24.53
N SER A 117 -3.54 -13.78 -23.44
CA SER A 117 -4.64 -12.82 -23.48
C SER A 117 -4.15 -11.37 -23.61
N LYS A 118 -4.76 -10.63 -24.55
CA LYS A 118 -4.55 -9.18 -24.67
C LYS A 118 -4.95 -8.44 -23.39
N ALA A 119 -6.02 -8.88 -22.73
CA ALA A 119 -6.52 -8.24 -21.52
C ALA A 119 -5.53 -8.35 -20.36
N PHE A 120 -4.81 -9.48 -20.25
CA PHE A 120 -3.75 -9.65 -19.28
C PHE A 120 -2.60 -8.66 -19.51
N TRP A 121 -2.10 -8.56 -20.74
CA TRP A 121 -1.01 -7.64 -21.06
C TRP A 121 -1.39 -6.17 -20.91
N LEU A 122 -2.63 -5.80 -21.21
CA LEU A 122 -3.13 -4.45 -20.96
C LEU A 122 -3.12 -4.12 -19.46
N ASN A 123 -3.56 -5.05 -18.61
CA ASN A 123 -3.47 -4.90 -17.15
C ASN A 123 -2.01 -4.84 -16.69
N PHE A 124 -1.17 -5.74 -17.17
CA PHE A 124 0.26 -5.76 -16.87
C PHE A 124 0.91 -4.41 -17.18
N ALA A 125 0.67 -3.89 -18.39
CA ALA A 125 1.20 -2.61 -18.85
C ALA A 125 0.68 -1.45 -18.01
N ALA A 126 -0.64 -1.40 -17.73
CA ALA A 126 -1.24 -0.39 -16.87
C ALA A 126 -0.61 -0.39 -15.47
N MET A 127 -0.35 -1.56 -14.90
CA MET A 127 0.35 -1.69 -13.61
C MET A 127 1.82 -1.27 -13.69
N ALA A 128 2.50 -1.59 -14.79
CA ALA A 128 3.91 -1.31 -14.99
C ALA A 128 4.24 0.19 -15.15
N ILE A 129 3.28 1.03 -15.57
CA ILE A 129 3.50 2.49 -15.75
C ILE A 129 4.07 3.12 -14.47
N GLU A 130 3.52 2.79 -13.30
CA GLU A 130 4.04 3.28 -12.00
C GLU A 130 5.51 2.96 -11.82
N ARG A 131 5.91 1.73 -12.17
CA ARG A 131 7.26 1.21 -12.01
C ARG A 131 8.22 1.89 -12.98
N VAL A 132 7.78 2.15 -14.21
CA VAL A 132 8.55 2.92 -15.20
C VAL A 132 8.79 4.35 -14.70
N VAL A 133 7.76 5.03 -14.19
CA VAL A 133 7.90 6.37 -13.61
C VAL A 133 8.86 6.35 -12.43
N TYR A 134 8.72 5.36 -11.54
CA TYR A 134 9.63 5.16 -10.42
C TYR A 134 11.08 4.96 -10.87
N THR A 135 11.34 4.07 -11.84
CA THR A 135 12.67 3.85 -12.40
C THR A 135 13.25 5.13 -13.01
N ILE A 136 12.45 5.93 -13.72
CA ILE A 136 12.89 7.22 -14.26
C ILE A 136 13.26 8.20 -13.14
N VAL A 137 12.42 8.32 -12.12
CA VAL A 137 12.69 9.18 -10.94
C VAL A 137 13.96 8.74 -10.23
N TRP A 138 14.17 7.44 -10.09
CA TRP A 138 15.32 6.86 -9.40
C TRP A 138 16.63 7.06 -10.18
N VAL A 139 16.65 6.60 -11.45
CA VAL A 139 17.87 6.55 -12.29
C VAL A 139 18.18 7.91 -12.92
N ARG A 140 17.16 8.72 -13.24
CA ARG A 140 17.30 9.99 -13.97
C ARG A 140 16.66 11.16 -13.23
N SER A 141 16.83 11.22 -11.90
CA SER A 141 16.19 12.22 -11.04
C SER A 141 16.42 13.67 -11.49
N LYS A 142 17.64 14.04 -11.91
CA LYS A 142 17.96 15.39 -12.42
C LYS A 142 17.17 15.76 -13.68
N TRP A 143 16.96 14.80 -14.58
CA TRP A 143 16.14 15.02 -15.76
C TRP A 143 14.67 15.19 -15.36
N PHE A 144 14.17 14.34 -14.46
CA PHE A 144 12.80 14.45 -13.95
C PHE A 144 12.53 15.79 -13.25
N ILE A 145 13.46 16.27 -12.40
CA ILE A 145 13.37 17.58 -11.76
C ILE A 145 13.30 18.71 -12.81
N ARG A 146 14.05 18.62 -13.91
CA ARG A 146 13.95 19.59 -15.02
C ARG A 146 12.59 19.51 -15.72
N LEU A 147 12.07 18.30 -15.93
CA LEU A 147 10.75 18.09 -16.50
C LEU A 147 9.64 18.70 -15.64
N CYS A 148 9.73 18.60 -14.31
CA CYS A 148 8.79 19.24 -13.38
C CYS A 148 8.76 20.78 -13.49
N LYS A 149 9.80 21.41 -14.05
CA LYS A 149 9.85 22.86 -14.29
C LYS A 149 9.16 23.28 -15.61
N SER A 150 8.73 22.33 -16.43
CA SER A 150 8.01 22.61 -17.68
C SER A 150 6.66 23.31 -17.39
N PRO A 151 6.12 24.09 -18.35
CA PRO A 151 4.85 24.80 -18.17
C PRO A 151 3.68 23.90 -17.77
N ILE A 152 3.67 22.65 -18.25
CA ILE A 152 2.62 21.67 -18.01
C ILE A 152 2.64 21.18 -16.54
N LEU A 153 3.83 20.89 -16.01
CA LEU A 153 3.97 20.26 -14.69
C LEU A 153 4.27 21.24 -13.56
N ARG A 154 4.67 22.48 -13.85
CA ARG A 154 4.98 23.48 -12.83
C ARG A 154 3.82 23.73 -11.87
N ASN A 155 2.59 23.69 -12.37
CA ASN A 155 1.37 23.89 -11.58
C ASN A 155 0.98 22.64 -10.75
N TRP A 156 1.72 21.53 -10.88
CA TRP A 156 1.45 20.29 -10.14
C TRP A 156 2.14 20.24 -8.77
N GLY A 157 2.97 21.25 -8.44
CA GLY A 157 3.61 21.40 -7.13
C GLY A 157 5.10 21.06 -7.14
N THR A 158 5.61 20.60 -6.02
CA THR A 158 7.01 20.15 -5.92
C THR A 158 7.23 18.88 -6.75
N PRO A 159 8.46 18.51 -7.11
CA PRO A 159 8.72 17.25 -7.82
C PRO A 159 8.11 16.02 -7.14
N VAL A 160 8.08 15.98 -5.80
CA VAL A 160 7.41 14.90 -5.05
C VAL A 160 5.90 14.92 -5.28
N ASP A 161 5.26 16.10 -5.28
CA ASP A 161 3.82 16.22 -5.55
C ASP A 161 3.47 15.81 -6.98
N VAL A 162 4.35 16.09 -7.95
CA VAL A 162 4.20 15.61 -9.33
C VAL A 162 4.18 14.08 -9.36
N VAL A 163 5.13 13.40 -8.69
CA VAL A 163 5.14 11.92 -8.61
C VAL A 163 3.86 11.40 -7.97
N VAL A 164 3.43 11.98 -6.85
CA VAL A 164 2.20 11.59 -6.16
C VAL A 164 0.98 11.70 -7.07
N ARG A 165 0.84 12.80 -7.82
CA ARG A 165 -0.27 12.99 -8.77
C ARG A 165 -0.22 12.03 -9.94
N LEU A 166 0.97 11.80 -10.51
CA LEU A 166 1.16 10.79 -11.55
C LEU A 166 0.75 9.41 -11.06
N PHE A 167 1.07 9.06 -9.81
CA PHE A 167 0.67 7.77 -9.25
C PHE A 167 -0.81 7.70 -8.93
N PHE A 168 -1.41 8.77 -8.44
CA PHE A 168 -2.85 8.82 -8.27
C PHE A 168 -3.57 8.56 -9.61
N LEU A 169 -3.18 9.24 -10.68
CA LEU A 169 -3.72 9.01 -12.02
C LEU A 169 -3.50 7.57 -12.48
N ASN A 170 -2.28 7.06 -12.28
CA ASN A 170 -1.95 5.68 -12.60
C ASN A 170 -2.76 4.68 -11.75
N LYS A 171 -3.05 4.96 -10.47
CA LYS A 171 -3.92 4.11 -9.64
C LYS A 171 -5.33 4.06 -10.20
N LEU A 172 -5.86 5.16 -10.74
CA LEU A 172 -7.16 5.12 -11.43
C LEU A 172 -7.13 4.18 -12.64
N PHE A 173 -6.06 4.19 -13.43
CA PHE A 173 -5.89 3.25 -14.55
C PHE A 173 -5.70 1.82 -14.09
N GLN A 174 -4.93 1.57 -13.03
CA GLN A 174 -4.73 0.24 -12.46
C GLN A 174 -6.04 -0.34 -11.92
N PHE A 175 -6.74 0.42 -11.06
CA PHE A 175 -8.01 -0.03 -10.50
C PHE A 175 -9.08 -0.17 -11.57
N GLY A 176 -9.18 0.79 -12.49
CA GLY A 176 -10.11 0.70 -13.62
C GLY A 176 -9.81 -0.49 -14.53
N GLY A 177 -8.55 -0.73 -14.86
CA GLY A 177 -8.11 -1.87 -15.68
C GLY A 177 -8.42 -3.21 -15.03
N ILE A 178 -8.05 -3.37 -13.74
CA ILE A 178 -8.32 -4.59 -12.98
C ILE A 178 -9.81 -4.79 -12.80
N PHE A 179 -10.56 -3.73 -12.49
CA PHE A 179 -12.02 -3.78 -12.33
C PHE A 179 -12.72 -4.20 -13.63
N LEU A 180 -12.37 -3.58 -14.75
CA LEU A 180 -12.92 -3.93 -16.06
C LEU A 180 -12.55 -5.36 -16.43
N TRP A 181 -11.29 -5.76 -16.24
CA TRP A 181 -10.87 -7.14 -16.46
C TRP A 181 -11.64 -8.13 -15.61
N TYR A 182 -11.81 -7.84 -14.32
CA TYR A 182 -12.58 -8.67 -13.39
C TYR A 182 -14.04 -8.80 -13.87
N TYR A 183 -14.70 -7.66 -14.14
CA TYR A 183 -16.08 -7.60 -14.60
C TYR A 183 -16.34 -8.40 -15.89
N TYR A 184 -15.41 -8.34 -16.85
CA TYR A 184 -15.55 -9.07 -18.12
C TYR A 184 -15.04 -10.51 -18.07
N SER A 185 -14.31 -10.90 -17.02
CA SER A 185 -13.78 -12.26 -16.89
C SER A 185 -14.83 -13.25 -16.39
N ALA A 186 -15.67 -12.84 -15.44
CA ALA A 186 -16.74 -13.66 -14.88
C ALA A 186 -17.76 -12.82 -14.10
N PRO A 187 -18.95 -13.38 -13.76
CA PRO A 187 -19.90 -12.72 -12.88
C PRO A 187 -19.28 -12.34 -11.53
N PHE A 188 -19.71 -11.21 -10.96
CA PHE A 188 -19.27 -10.78 -9.63
C PHE A 188 -19.45 -11.88 -8.58
N PHE A 189 -18.52 -11.93 -7.63
CA PHE A 189 -18.61 -12.87 -6.52
C PHE A 189 -19.79 -12.50 -5.62
N SER A 190 -20.45 -13.52 -5.07
CA SER A 190 -21.38 -13.31 -3.97
C SER A 190 -20.62 -13.39 -2.66
N VAL A 191 -20.91 -12.48 -1.72
CA VAL A 191 -20.36 -12.51 -0.36
C VAL A 191 -20.67 -13.83 0.34
N ASN A 192 -21.81 -14.46 0.01
CA ASN A 192 -22.22 -15.75 0.56
C ASN A 192 -21.39 -16.92 0.04
N ASP A 193 -20.70 -16.76 -1.09
CA ASP A 193 -19.85 -17.81 -1.69
C ASP A 193 -18.41 -17.75 -1.15
N VAL A 194 -18.07 -16.71 -0.39
CA VAL A 194 -16.73 -16.55 0.19
C VAL A 194 -16.58 -17.51 1.37
N THR A 195 -15.75 -18.52 1.20
CA THR A 195 -15.44 -19.51 2.24
C THR A 195 -14.79 -18.89 3.47
N VAL A 196 -14.89 -19.55 4.63
CA VAL A 196 -14.21 -19.11 5.87
C VAL A 196 -12.69 -19.00 5.66
N PHE A 197 -12.11 -19.93 4.89
CA PHE A 197 -10.67 -19.89 4.59
C PHE A 197 -10.28 -18.70 3.72
N GLN A 198 -11.10 -18.32 2.73
CA GLN A 198 -10.91 -17.08 1.98
C GLN A 198 -11.03 -15.85 2.87
N TRP A 199 -12.06 -15.78 3.74
CA TRP A 199 -12.24 -14.66 4.65
C TRP A 199 -11.02 -14.46 5.53
N VAL A 200 -10.56 -15.52 6.21
CA VAL A 200 -9.43 -15.44 7.12
C VAL A 200 -8.16 -15.08 6.36
N THR A 201 -7.84 -15.76 5.27
CA THR A 201 -6.61 -15.50 4.50
C THR A 201 -6.61 -14.13 3.84
N GLY A 202 -7.71 -13.81 3.16
CA GLY A 202 -7.87 -12.57 2.41
C GLY A 202 -7.84 -11.33 3.31
N LEU A 203 -8.62 -11.33 4.40
CA LEU A 203 -8.62 -10.22 5.36
C LEU A 203 -7.29 -10.10 6.10
N GLN A 204 -6.68 -11.21 6.48
CA GLN A 204 -5.40 -11.18 7.17
C GLN A 204 -4.30 -10.55 6.30
N LEU A 205 -4.19 -10.96 5.04
CA LEU A 205 -3.23 -10.36 4.09
C LEU A 205 -3.54 -8.90 3.80
N LEU A 206 -4.83 -8.56 3.63
CA LEU A 206 -5.28 -7.19 3.43
C LEU A 206 -4.90 -6.28 4.60
N ILE A 207 -5.30 -6.65 5.82
CA ILE A 207 -5.05 -5.88 7.04
C ILE A 207 -3.54 -5.76 7.28
N PHE A 208 -2.81 -6.87 7.20
CA PHE A 208 -1.38 -6.89 7.38
C PHE A 208 -0.66 -5.99 6.38
N GLY A 209 -1.05 -6.07 5.11
CA GLY A 209 -0.49 -5.25 4.05
C GLY A 209 -0.72 -3.75 4.26
N GLN A 210 -1.95 -3.38 4.67
CA GLN A 210 -2.29 -1.99 4.97
C GLN A 210 -1.55 -1.46 6.21
N ILE A 211 -1.39 -2.28 7.27
CA ILE A 211 -0.60 -1.89 8.45
C ILE A 211 0.84 -1.56 8.05
N LEU A 212 1.48 -2.42 7.23
CA LEU A 212 2.84 -2.17 6.77
C LEU A 212 2.94 -0.89 5.94
N ASN A 213 2.04 -0.70 4.97
CA ASN A 213 2.03 0.50 4.13
C ASN A 213 1.85 1.76 4.97
N GLN A 214 0.86 1.77 5.88
CA GLN A 214 0.61 2.91 6.76
C GLN A 214 1.79 3.20 7.69
N ALA A 215 2.45 2.16 8.21
CA ALA A 215 3.60 2.30 9.08
C ALA A 215 4.79 2.98 8.38
N ILE A 216 4.98 2.76 7.08
CA ILE A 216 6.05 3.40 6.30
C ILE A 216 5.77 4.88 6.11
N TYR A 217 4.53 5.24 5.76
CA TYR A 217 4.13 6.64 5.69
C TYR A 217 4.35 7.37 7.02
N ARG A 218 4.12 6.69 8.15
CA ARG A 218 4.41 7.24 9.48
C ARG A 218 5.91 7.35 9.74
N ALA A 219 6.71 6.36 9.33
CA ALA A 219 8.13 6.30 9.62
C ALA A 219 8.98 7.29 8.79
N ILE A 220 8.72 7.40 7.48
CA ILE A 220 9.56 8.18 6.55
C ILE A 220 8.79 9.26 5.78
N GLY A 221 7.49 9.40 6.04
CA GLY A 221 6.65 10.43 5.44
C GLY A 221 6.38 10.24 3.94
N LYS A 222 5.60 11.17 3.38
CA LYS A 222 5.32 11.26 1.94
C LYS A 222 6.62 11.34 1.14
N ALA A 223 7.55 12.19 1.55
CA ALA A 223 8.83 12.34 0.84
C ALA A 223 9.61 11.02 0.80
N GLY A 224 9.66 10.25 1.90
CA GLY A 224 10.35 8.96 1.89
C GLY A 224 9.73 7.94 0.93
N VAL A 225 8.39 7.82 0.93
CA VAL A 225 7.67 6.88 0.07
C VAL A 225 7.81 7.19 -1.43
N TYR A 226 7.92 8.46 -1.79
CA TYR A 226 7.94 8.91 -3.19
C TYR A 226 9.33 9.38 -3.64
N TYR A 227 10.39 8.72 -3.15
CA TYR A 227 11.80 9.00 -3.51
C TYR A 227 12.23 10.46 -3.38
N GLY A 228 11.68 11.16 -2.39
CA GLY A 228 12.00 12.55 -2.07
C GLY A 228 13.51 12.78 -1.96
N VAL A 229 14.25 11.79 -1.45
CA VAL A 229 15.71 11.85 -1.37
C VAL A 229 16.39 12.02 -2.75
N ARG A 230 15.92 11.31 -3.78
CA ARG A 230 16.40 11.47 -5.16
C ARG A 230 15.97 12.80 -5.78
N LEU A 231 14.90 13.39 -5.22
CA LEU A 231 14.31 14.67 -5.62
C LEU A 231 14.78 15.85 -4.75
N GLY A 232 15.81 15.65 -3.91
CA GLY A 232 16.41 16.71 -3.08
C GLY A 232 15.61 17.10 -1.83
N GLN A 233 14.65 16.28 -1.42
CA GLN A 233 13.91 16.46 -0.16
C GLN A 233 14.61 15.73 0.99
N PRO A 234 14.63 16.32 2.20
CA PRO A 234 15.10 15.61 3.38
C PRO A 234 14.15 14.46 3.71
N VAL A 235 14.70 13.26 3.90
CA VAL A 235 13.94 12.05 4.29
C VAL A 235 14.57 11.47 5.55
N PRO A 236 13.79 11.16 6.60
CA PRO A 236 14.32 10.51 7.79
C PRO A 236 14.84 9.12 7.46
N TYR A 237 16.01 8.77 8.00
CA TYR A 237 16.46 7.39 8.02
C TYR A 237 15.79 6.65 9.18
N CYS A 238 15.15 5.51 8.92
CA CYS A 238 14.44 4.74 9.93
C CYS A 238 14.98 3.31 10.00
N THR A 239 15.47 2.90 11.18
CA THR A 239 15.87 1.52 11.47
C THR A 239 14.86 0.79 12.36
N GLY A 240 13.75 1.44 12.69
CA GLY A 240 12.67 0.89 13.49
C GLY A 240 11.63 0.14 12.65
N PHE A 241 10.46 -0.08 13.24
CA PHE A 241 9.34 -0.66 12.50
C PHE A 241 8.85 0.31 11.41
N PRO A 242 8.53 -0.18 10.20
CA PRO A 242 8.45 -1.60 9.81
C PRO A 242 9.71 -2.20 9.18
N PHE A 243 10.81 -1.45 9.09
CA PHE A 243 12.04 -1.88 8.41
C PHE A 243 12.82 -2.97 9.15
N ASN A 244 12.59 -3.14 10.45
CA ASN A 244 13.31 -4.10 11.29
C ASN A 244 12.57 -5.41 11.58
N VAL A 245 11.56 -5.79 10.77
CA VAL A 245 10.76 -7.00 11.02
C VAL A 245 11.00 -8.11 10.02
N PHE A 246 10.68 -7.90 8.74
CA PHE A 246 10.71 -8.97 7.73
C PHE A 246 11.65 -8.69 6.56
N THR A 247 11.73 -7.44 6.11
CA THR A 247 12.44 -7.06 4.89
C THR A 247 12.83 -5.59 4.95
N ALA A 248 13.84 -5.22 4.15
CA ALA A 248 14.22 -3.83 3.90
C ALA A 248 13.15 -3.05 3.10
N HIS A 249 12.25 -3.73 2.39
CA HIS A 249 11.19 -3.13 1.58
C HIS A 249 9.78 -3.50 2.08
N PRO A 250 9.40 -3.10 3.31
CA PRO A 250 8.10 -3.47 3.88
C PRO A 250 6.91 -2.96 3.05
N GLN A 251 7.10 -1.91 2.24
CA GLN A 251 6.03 -1.34 1.39
C GLN A 251 5.66 -2.29 0.26
N TYR A 252 6.68 -2.92 -0.33
CA TYR A 252 6.53 -3.82 -1.45
C TYR A 252 5.81 -5.07 -0.98
N PHE A 253 6.25 -5.61 0.15
CA PHE A 253 5.55 -6.71 0.81
C PHE A 253 4.10 -6.34 1.14
N GLY A 254 3.88 -5.16 1.75
CA GLY A 254 2.53 -4.73 2.13
C GLY A 254 1.59 -4.52 0.94
N SER A 255 2.11 -4.01 -0.17
CA SER A 255 1.34 -3.82 -1.41
C SER A 255 1.00 -5.15 -2.10
N VAL A 256 1.96 -6.08 -2.16
CA VAL A 256 1.71 -7.44 -2.67
C VAL A 256 0.67 -8.15 -1.80
N ALA A 257 0.85 -8.15 -0.47
CA ALA A 257 -0.09 -8.77 0.46
C ALA A 257 -1.50 -8.18 0.32
N THR A 258 -1.63 -6.86 0.16
CA THR A 258 -2.91 -6.19 -0.11
C THR A 258 -3.56 -6.71 -1.39
N ALA A 259 -2.81 -6.77 -2.50
CA ALA A 259 -3.34 -7.22 -3.79
C ALA A 259 -3.80 -8.69 -3.74
N TRP A 260 -3.00 -9.56 -3.11
CA TRP A 260 -3.36 -10.96 -2.90
C TRP A 260 -4.55 -11.13 -1.96
N GLY A 261 -4.63 -10.33 -0.90
CA GLY A 261 -5.76 -10.34 0.04
C GLY A 261 -7.08 -10.02 -0.67
N VAL A 262 -7.11 -8.95 -1.48
CA VAL A 262 -8.28 -8.59 -2.29
C VAL A 262 -8.64 -9.70 -3.28
N ALA A 263 -7.66 -10.23 -4.01
CA ALA A 263 -7.90 -11.30 -4.98
C ALA A 263 -8.48 -12.56 -4.33
N ILE A 264 -7.94 -12.99 -3.18
CA ILE A 264 -8.44 -14.16 -2.45
C ILE A 264 -9.88 -13.96 -1.97
N LEU A 265 -10.25 -12.75 -1.52
CA LEU A 265 -11.63 -12.45 -1.10
C LEU A 265 -12.61 -12.45 -2.27
N MET A 266 -12.17 -12.00 -3.44
CA MET A 266 -13.04 -11.83 -4.61
C MET A 266 -13.01 -13.03 -5.56
N THR A 267 -12.09 -13.97 -5.39
CA THR A 267 -11.92 -15.05 -6.36
C THR A 267 -13.09 -16.03 -6.36
N THR A 268 -13.49 -16.44 -7.56
CA THR A 268 -14.42 -17.54 -7.82
C THR A 268 -13.74 -18.53 -8.77
N PRO A 269 -14.22 -19.79 -8.89
CA PRO A 269 -13.62 -20.76 -9.81
C PRO A 269 -13.48 -20.24 -11.26
N ALA A 270 -14.39 -19.36 -11.70
CA ALA A 270 -14.31 -18.73 -13.01
C ALA A 270 -13.19 -17.68 -13.09
N HIS A 271 -13.03 -16.82 -12.08
CA HIS A 271 -11.93 -15.84 -12.03
C HIS A 271 -10.56 -16.50 -11.90
N GLU A 272 -10.48 -17.63 -11.19
CA GLU A 272 -9.27 -18.45 -11.09
C GLU A 272 -8.84 -18.92 -12.47
N LYS A 273 -9.77 -19.52 -13.23
CA LYS A 273 -9.55 -19.93 -14.62
C LYS A 273 -9.23 -18.76 -15.54
N ALA A 274 -9.78 -17.59 -15.28
CA ALA A 274 -9.50 -16.38 -16.06
C ALA A 274 -8.13 -15.75 -15.74
N GLY A 275 -7.51 -16.12 -14.62
CA GLY A 275 -6.14 -15.75 -14.29
C GLY A 275 -5.97 -14.66 -13.23
N ILE A 276 -6.88 -14.55 -12.25
CA ILE A 276 -6.76 -13.57 -11.16
C ILE A 276 -5.43 -13.70 -10.41
N PHE A 277 -4.94 -14.93 -10.17
CA PHE A 277 -3.64 -15.14 -9.55
C PHE A 277 -2.47 -14.79 -10.48
N GLY A 278 -2.65 -14.91 -11.80
CA GLY A 278 -1.68 -14.40 -12.78
C GLY A 278 -1.52 -12.87 -12.68
N VAL A 279 -2.64 -12.15 -12.53
CA VAL A 279 -2.62 -10.70 -12.29
C VAL A 279 -1.88 -10.39 -10.98
N CYS A 280 -2.15 -11.09 -9.88
CA CYS A 280 -1.43 -10.92 -8.62
C CYS A 280 0.08 -11.25 -8.71
N MET A 281 0.45 -12.27 -9.49
CA MET A 281 1.85 -12.61 -9.74
C MET A 281 2.57 -11.49 -10.50
N SER A 282 1.88 -10.81 -11.42
CA SER A 282 2.50 -9.65 -12.09
C SER A 282 2.82 -8.52 -11.11
N VAL A 283 1.99 -8.28 -10.10
CA VAL A 283 2.25 -7.30 -9.05
C VAL A 283 3.52 -7.69 -8.27
N LEU A 284 3.65 -8.97 -7.90
CA LEU A 284 4.84 -9.49 -7.23
C LEU A 284 6.11 -9.27 -8.09
N VAL A 285 6.07 -9.65 -9.37
CA VAL A 285 7.20 -9.49 -10.30
C VAL A 285 7.60 -8.02 -10.45
N GLN A 286 6.63 -7.12 -10.54
CA GLN A 286 6.87 -5.68 -10.66
C GLN A 286 7.51 -5.07 -9.41
N TYR A 287 7.09 -5.50 -8.21
CA TYR A 287 7.71 -5.05 -6.97
C TYR A 287 9.09 -5.68 -6.75
N PHE A 288 9.29 -6.93 -7.16
CA PHE A 288 10.62 -7.56 -7.17
C PHE A 288 11.57 -6.78 -8.09
N TYR A 289 11.13 -6.42 -9.29
CA TYR A 289 11.88 -5.56 -10.20
C TYR A 289 12.30 -4.24 -9.54
N MET A 290 11.38 -3.57 -8.83
CA MET A 290 11.72 -2.32 -8.14
C MET A 290 12.75 -2.49 -7.03
N GLY A 291 12.68 -3.58 -6.25
CA GLY A 291 13.73 -3.91 -5.29
C GLY A 291 15.11 -4.01 -5.95
N VAL A 292 15.19 -4.69 -7.09
CA VAL A 292 16.44 -4.82 -7.86
C VAL A 292 16.94 -3.45 -8.37
N VAL A 293 16.05 -2.58 -8.87
CA VAL A 293 16.41 -1.23 -9.32
C VAL A 293 16.97 -0.40 -8.18
N GLU A 294 16.36 -0.44 -7.00
CA GLU A 294 16.81 0.32 -5.83
C GLU A 294 18.17 -0.12 -5.31
N GLU A 295 18.46 -1.42 -5.37
CA GLU A 295 19.73 -1.97 -4.90
C GLU A 295 20.89 -1.73 -5.87
N LYS A 296 20.62 -1.70 -7.18
CA LYS A 296 21.67 -1.72 -8.21
C LYS A 296 21.93 -0.38 -8.92
N CYS A 297 21.04 0.60 -8.80
CA CYS A 297 21.11 1.88 -9.55
C CYS A 297 21.18 3.11 -8.64
#